data_AF-A0A1F2S039-F1
#
_entry.id   AF-A0A1F2S039-F1
#
_cell.length_a   1.000
_cell.length_b   1.000
_cell.length_c   1.000
_cell.angle_alpha   90.00
_cell.angle_beta   90.00
_cell.angle_gamma   90.00
#
_symmetry.space_group_name_H-M   'P 1'
#
loop_
_entity.id
_entity.type
_entity.pdbx_description
1 polymer ?
#
loop_
_entity_poly.entity_id
_entity_poly.type
_entity_poly.pdbx_seq_one_letter_code
_entity_poly.pdbx_strand_id
1 'polypeptide(L)'
;MLPSRKCIIVLAIFGWIVGLILLPNLYAQEEEVSAAEETPKNNCLVCHSHLGGQLASPTGPFPTDVHAEKGLTCASCHGGDPTSMDAKIAKSPARGYRGRPSRQEVPEFCGRCHSDASYMRQFNPTVKTDEVSQYYTSEHGKRLRQGDLRVATCVNCHSVHDIKLVSDPTSPVYPTNVPATCGKCHSDTDYMQGYDLPNLDQVDNYQKSVHYEALTKEGNLSAPTCQTCHGSHGATPPGVNSVTDVCGTCHSHNREFFQGSSHRQAFETFGVPGCIQCHSNHAIHRANETMLVGPNSVCSTCHAPDDNGGQSAEQMAKSIQRLDDSIKKAQETLEQAESAGVDMSEPLSDLSNARTRLVMARTTIHTLDPSRVEDETKEGFRIAGELEEEGKQKLQELRGFRQGLVISSIFIMMAVFGLYLSLRQRERIKPGNP
;
A
#
# COMPACT_ATOMS: atom_id res chain seq x y z
N MET A 1 39.17 64.55 -27.83
CA MET A 1 39.70 64.76 -29.19
C MET A 1 38.55 65.23 -30.09
N LEU A 2 38.83 66.24 -30.89
CA LEU A 2 37.88 67.09 -31.63
C LEU A 2 37.12 66.39 -32.78
N PRO A 3 36.01 67.01 -33.26
CA PRO A 3 35.00 66.47 -34.18
C PRO A 3 35.10 67.05 -35.60
N SER A 4 34.24 66.58 -36.53
CA SER A 4 33.89 67.26 -37.82
C SER A 4 32.89 66.38 -38.59
N ARG A 5 31.79 66.82 -39.24
CA ARG A 5 31.20 68.13 -39.54
C ARG A 5 29.76 67.88 -40.10
N LYS A 6 28.79 68.67 -39.63
CA LYS A 6 27.76 69.42 -40.40
C LYS A 6 26.92 68.65 -41.44
N CYS A 7 25.63 68.36 -41.26
CA CYS A 7 24.46 69.20 -40.91
C CYS A 7 24.04 70.19 -42.04
N ILE A 8 22.75 70.05 -42.45
CA ILE A 8 21.83 71.03 -43.08
C ILE A 8 22.13 71.34 -44.57
N ILE A 9 21.24 71.32 -45.57
CA ILE A 9 19.94 71.99 -45.82
C ILE A 9 19.34 71.30 -47.08
N VAL A 10 18.04 71.03 -47.24
CA VAL A 10 17.04 71.79 -48.05
C VAL A 10 15.76 70.95 -48.00
N LEU A 11 14.73 71.33 -47.23
CA LEU A 11 13.54 72.10 -47.63
C LEU A 11 12.69 71.50 -48.78
N ALA A 12 11.50 71.06 -48.36
CA ALA A 12 10.21 71.18 -49.05
C ALA A 12 9.87 70.28 -50.25
N ILE A 13 8.57 69.93 -50.28
CA ILE A 13 7.79 69.32 -51.36
C ILE A 13 7.83 67.78 -51.38
N PHE A 14 6.85 67.16 -50.73
CA PHE A 14 5.88 66.23 -51.35
C PHE A 14 4.94 65.68 -50.27
N GLY A 15 4.05 66.56 -49.80
CA GLY A 15 2.80 66.11 -49.21
C GLY A 15 1.86 65.67 -50.34
N TRP A 16 0.93 64.78 -49.98
CA TRP A 16 -0.17 64.26 -50.81
C TRP A 16 0.25 63.16 -51.80
N ILE A 17 0.17 61.91 -51.35
CA ILE A 17 -0.55 60.77 -51.96
C ILE A 17 -0.29 59.56 -51.06
N VAL A 18 -1.34 58.75 -50.83
CA VAL A 18 -1.39 57.52 -50.01
C VAL A 18 -1.71 57.70 -48.53
N GLY A 19 -2.83 58.38 -48.24
CA GLY A 19 -3.68 58.01 -47.12
C GLY A 19 -4.92 57.33 -47.67
N LEU A 20 -4.97 55.99 -47.73
CA LEU A 20 -6.21 55.19 -47.85
C LEU A 20 -6.00 53.66 -47.88
N ILE A 21 -5.08 53.10 -47.08
CA ILE A 21 -5.10 51.67 -46.77
C ILE A 21 -4.63 51.52 -45.34
N LEU A 22 -5.57 51.42 -44.40
CA LEU A 22 -5.47 50.84 -43.04
C LEU A 22 -6.71 51.30 -42.24
N LEU A 23 -7.88 50.76 -42.61
CA LEU A 23 -9.03 50.67 -41.71
C LEU A 23 -9.10 49.22 -41.23
N PRO A 24 -8.88 48.92 -39.94
CA PRO A 24 -9.31 47.65 -39.39
C PRO A 24 -10.84 47.67 -39.29
N ASN A 25 -11.45 46.65 -39.90
CA ASN A 25 -12.85 46.33 -39.82
C ASN A 25 -13.32 46.28 -38.35
N LEU A 26 -14.14 47.25 -37.96
CA LEU A 26 -15.07 47.10 -36.85
C LEU A 26 -16.16 46.11 -37.28
N TYR A 27 -15.89 44.82 -37.12
CA TYR A 27 -16.96 43.84 -36.97
C TYR A 27 -17.18 43.66 -35.47
N ALA A 28 -18.36 44.06 -35.02
CA ALA A 28 -18.89 43.70 -33.72
C ALA A 28 -18.91 42.17 -33.62
N GLN A 29 -18.05 41.61 -32.77
CA GLN A 29 -18.30 40.31 -32.18
C GLN A 29 -19.42 40.54 -31.17
N GLU A 30 -20.64 40.13 -31.52
CA GLU A 30 -21.61 39.75 -30.50
C GLU A 30 -20.94 38.67 -29.66
N GLU A 31 -20.62 38.99 -28.40
CA GLU A 31 -20.42 37.97 -27.39
C GLU A 31 -21.72 37.17 -27.32
N GLU A 32 -21.76 36.03 -28.01
CA GLU A 32 -22.62 34.94 -27.58
C GLU A 32 -22.19 34.60 -26.15
N VAL A 33 -22.90 35.22 -25.20
CA VAL A 33 -23.01 34.73 -23.84
C VAL A 33 -23.55 33.31 -23.99
N SER A 34 -22.63 32.34 -24.03
CA SER A 34 -22.92 30.94 -23.80
C SER A 34 -23.86 30.91 -22.61
N ALA A 35 -25.12 30.54 -22.85
CA ALA A 35 -26.07 30.30 -21.79
C ALA A 35 -25.37 29.39 -20.78
N ALA A 36 -25.05 29.93 -19.60
CA ALA A 36 -24.69 29.10 -18.48
C ALA A 36 -25.83 28.09 -18.36
N GLU A 37 -25.54 26.80 -18.51
CA GLU A 37 -26.52 25.76 -18.18
C GLU A 37 -27.06 26.11 -16.79
N GLU A 38 -28.35 26.48 -16.71
CA GLU A 38 -29.01 26.70 -15.43
C GLU A 38 -28.75 25.44 -14.61
N THR A 39 -28.08 25.60 -13.47
CA THR A 39 -27.89 24.51 -12.51
C THR A 39 -29.28 23.95 -12.21
N PRO A 40 -29.52 22.64 -12.35
CA PRO A 40 -30.86 22.08 -12.21
C PRO A 40 -31.47 22.54 -10.90
N LYS A 41 -32.60 23.27 -10.96
CA LYS A 41 -33.28 23.75 -9.75
C LYS A 41 -33.57 22.57 -8.84
N ASN A 42 -32.87 22.51 -7.70
CA ASN A 42 -33.00 21.45 -6.71
C ASN A 42 -33.79 21.99 -5.50
N ASN A 43 -35.10 22.19 -5.69
CA ASN A 43 -35.98 22.66 -4.62
C ASN A 43 -36.13 21.61 -3.50
N CYS A 44 -35.78 20.35 -3.76
CA CYS A 44 -35.74 19.32 -2.73
C CYS A 44 -34.77 19.69 -1.61
N LEU A 45 -33.53 20.08 -1.96
CA LEU A 45 -32.51 20.47 -0.97
C LEU A 45 -32.94 21.71 -0.17
N VAL A 46 -33.49 22.73 -0.86
CA VAL A 46 -33.92 23.98 -0.23
C VAL A 46 -35.11 23.75 0.69
N CYS A 47 -36.14 23.02 0.25
CA CYS A 47 -37.29 22.73 1.09
C CYS A 47 -36.88 21.89 2.30
N HIS A 48 -36.12 20.82 2.10
CA HIS A 48 -35.74 19.89 3.17
C HIS A 48 -34.81 20.51 4.21
N SER A 49 -33.94 21.46 3.86
CA SER A 49 -33.04 22.10 4.82
C SER A 49 -33.78 22.90 5.89
N HIS A 50 -35.01 23.33 5.61
CA HIS A 50 -35.86 24.09 6.54
C HIS A 50 -36.82 23.21 7.37
N LEU A 51 -36.92 21.90 7.09
CA LEU A 51 -37.88 21.00 7.77
C LEU A 51 -37.38 20.45 9.12
N GLY A 52 -36.09 20.61 9.42
CA GLY A 52 -35.46 20.08 10.63
C GLY A 52 -35.47 18.55 10.75
N GLY A 53 -34.88 18.05 11.84
CA GLY A 53 -34.88 16.63 12.20
C GLY A 53 -34.35 15.70 11.10
N GLN A 54 -34.97 14.53 10.96
CA GLN A 54 -34.57 13.51 9.99
C GLN A 54 -34.77 13.96 8.52
N LEU A 55 -35.64 14.94 8.28
CA LEU A 55 -35.93 15.43 6.93
C LEU A 55 -34.86 16.41 6.42
N ALA A 56 -34.23 17.17 7.33
CA ALA A 56 -33.11 18.06 7.03
C ALA A 56 -31.74 17.37 7.12
N SER A 57 -31.62 16.28 7.88
CA SER A 57 -30.34 15.59 8.09
C SER A 57 -29.54 15.28 6.81
N PRO A 58 -30.16 14.88 5.68
CA PRO A 58 -29.44 14.66 4.43
C PRO A 58 -28.87 15.92 3.77
N THR A 59 -29.45 17.10 4.01
CA THR A 59 -29.17 18.30 3.20
C THR A 59 -27.82 18.93 3.51
N GLY A 60 -27.28 18.72 4.70
CA GLY A 60 -25.96 19.21 5.11
C GLY A 60 -24.81 18.41 4.51
N PRO A 61 -24.82 17.06 4.62
CA PRO A 61 -23.74 16.22 4.09
C PRO A 61 -23.79 16.02 2.57
N PHE A 62 -24.97 16.05 1.94
CA PHE A 62 -25.13 15.75 0.51
C PHE A 62 -24.26 16.57 -0.45
N PRO A 63 -24.01 17.88 -0.22
CA PRO A 63 -23.06 18.63 -1.06
C PRO A 63 -21.63 18.06 -1.11
N THR A 64 -21.24 17.20 -0.16
CA THR A 64 -19.94 16.51 -0.14
C THR A 64 -19.97 15.10 -0.73
N ASP A 65 -21.13 14.66 -1.20
CA ASP A 65 -21.32 13.35 -1.81
C ASP A 65 -20.74 13.33 -3.23
N VAL A 66 -20.04 12.24 -3.57
CA VAL A 66 -19.47 12.03 -4.91
C VAL A 66 -20.55 12.12 -6.02
N HIS A 67 -21.80 11.77 -5.73
CA HIS A 67 -22.89 11.90 -6.68
C HIS A 67 -23.24 13.37 -6.93
N ALA A 68 -23.22 14.22 -5.89
CA ALA A 68 -23.46 15.65 -6.03
C ALA A 68 -22.34 16.33 -6.83
N GLU A 69 -21.09 15.93 -6.63
CA GLU A 69 -19.94 16.37 -7.45
C GLU A 69 -20.11 16.02 -8.94
N LYS A 70 -20.85 14.95 -9.25
CA LYS A 70 -21.19 14.52 -10.62
C LYS A 70 -22.50 15.10 -11.13
N GLY A 71 -23.08 16.08 -10.44
CA GLY A 71 -24.30 16.78 -10.86
C GLY A 71 -25.60 16.01 -10.59
N LEU A 72 -25.54 14.90 -9.83
CA LEU A 72 -26.75 14.19 -9.41
C LEU A 72 -27.42 14.93 -8.25
N THR A 73 -28.75 14.90 -8.24
CA THR A 73 -29.57 15.59 -7.25
C THR A 73 -30.35 14.60 -6.40
N CYS A 74 -31.11 15.10 -5.41
CA CYS A 74 -32.02 14.29 -4.61
C CYS A 74 -32.99 13.49 -5.50
N ALA A 75 -33.46 14.09 -6.60
CA ALA A 75 -34.37 13.47 -7.55
C ALA A 75 -33.71 12.38 -8.42
N SER A 76 -32.38 12.42 -8.60
CA SER A 76 -31.67 11.35 -9.31
C SER A 76 -31.82 10.01 -8.58
N CYS A 77 -31.75 10.02 -7.25
CA CYS A 77 -31.95 8.83 -6.43
C CYS A 77 -33.42 8.59 -6.10
N HIS A 78 -34.10 9.59 -5.53
CA HIS A 78 -35.45 9.46 -4.97
C HIS A 78 -36.58 9.76 -5.96
N GLY A 79 -36.27 10.22 -7.18
CA GLY A 79 -37.27 10.65 -8.16
C GLY A 79 -38.07 11.87 -7.73
N GLY A 80 -39.22 12.08 -8.35
CA GLY A 80 -40.09 13.23 -8.11
C GLY A 80 -39.78 14.41 -9.03
N ASP A 81 -40.40 15.56 -8.72
CA ASP A 81 -40.23 16.80 -9.48
C ASP A 81 -39.41 17.81 -8.65
N PRO A 82 -38.10 17.96 -8.91
CA PRO A 82 -37.24 18.86 -8.14
C PRO A 82 -37.50 20.35 -8.44
N THR A 83 -38.36 20.67 -9.41
CA THR A 83 -38.69 22.06 -9.78
C THR A 83 -39.86 22.62 -8.96
N SER A 84 -40.61 21.77 -8.25
CA SER A 84 -41.76 22.18 -7.45
C SER A 84 -41.41 22.32 -5.97
N MET A 85 -41.93 23.37 -5.32
CA MET A 85 -41.92 23.53 -3.86
C MET A 85 -43.15 22.91 -3.18
N ASP A 86 -44.16 22.52 -3.95
CA ASP A 86 -45.32 21.81 -3.41
C ASP A 86 -44.97 20.34 -3.19
N ALA A 87 -44.92 19.91 -1.92
CA ALA A 87 -44.58 18.54 -1.55
C ALA A 87 -45.47 17.48 -2.23
N LYS A 88 -46.75 17.76 -2.50
CA LYS A 88 -47.65 16.82 -3.19
C LYS A 88 -47.26 16.63 -4.66
N ILE A 89 -46.74 17.67 -5.29
CA ILE A 89 -46.26 17.64 -6.68
C ILE A 89 -44.85 17.05 -6.71
N ALA A 90 -43.94 17.60 -5.91
CA ALA A 90 -42.53 17.21 -5.85
C ALA A 90 -42.36 15.73 -5.48
N LYS A 91 -43.19 15.20 -4.57
CA LYS A 91 -43.13 13.81 -4.10
C LYS A 91 -44.23 12.92 -4.70
N SER A 92 -44.79 13.29 -5.84
CA SER A 92 -45.84 12.53 -6.50
C SER A 92 -45.30 11.20 -7.07
N PRO A 93 -45.93 10.05 -6.78
CA PRO A 93 -45.62 8.78 -7.45
C PRO A 93 -45.77 8.87 -8.97
N ALA A 94 -46.69 9.70 -9.48
CA ALA A 94 -46.87 9.92 -10.92
C ALA A 94 -45.66 10.62 -11.58
N ARG A 95 -44.80 11.26 -10.78
CA ARG A 95 -43.51 11.83 -11.20
C ARG A 95 -42.33 10.93 -10.83
N GLY A 96 -42.59 9.65 -10.57
CA GLY A 96 -41.57 8.65 -10.28
C GLY A 96 -40.91 8.82 -8.91
N TYR A 97 -41.57 9.48 -7.94
CA TYR A 97 -41.06 9.56 -6.57
C TYR A 97 -41.03 8.18 -5.91
N ARG A 98 -39.89 7.85 -5.29
CA ARG A 98 -39.57 6.53 -4.72
C ARG A 98 -39.47 6.55 -3.20
N GLY A 99 -39.25 7.73 -2.61
CA GLY A 99 -39.04 7.86 -1.17
C GLY A 99 -37.78 7.14 -0.68
N ARG A 100 -37.73 6.85 0.62
CA ARG A 100 -36.62 6.12 1.26
C ARG A 100 -36.78 4.61 1.00
N PRO A 101 -35.81 3.94 0.38
CA PRO A 101 -35.88 2.48 0.20
C PRO A 101 -35.83 1.77 1.55
N SER A 102 -36.54 0.65 1.66
CA SER A 102 -36.34 -0.31 2.75
C SER A 102 -34.96 -0.96 2.67
N ARG A 103 -34.49 -1.59 3.76
CA ARG A 103 -33.16 -2.24 3.77
C ARG A 103 -33.01 -3.30 2.68
N GLN A 104 -34.07 -4.06 2.38
CA GLN A 104 -34.05 -5.09 1.33
C GLN A 104 -33.95 -4.49 -0.08
N GLU A 105 -34.48 -3.27 -0.28
CA GLU A 105 -34.46 -2.60 -1.58
C GLU A 105 -33.14 -1.87 -1.86
N VAL A 106 -32.27 -1.67 -0.85
CA VAL A 106 -31.01 -0.92 -1.01
C VAL A 106 -30.14 -1.43 -2.17
N PRO A 107 -29.85 -2.74 -2.30
CA PRO A 107 -29.00 -3.21 -3.40
C PRO A 107 -29.55 -2.85 -4.78
N GLU A 108 -30.85 -3.11 -5.02
CA GLU A 108 -31.49 -2.76 -6.29
C GLU A 108 -31.61 -1.24 -6.48
N PHE A 109 -31.81 -0.49 -5.40
CA PHE A 109 -31.91 0.97 -5.45
C PHE A 109 -30.63 1.61 -5.99
N CYS A 110 -29.47 1.14 -5.53
CA CYS A 110 -28.14 1.53 -6.03
C CYS A 110 -27.88 0.91 -7.42
N GLY A 111 -28.29 -0.34 -7.62
CA GLY A 111 -28.09 -1.13 -8.85
C GLY A 111 -28.74 -0.53 -10.10
N ARG A 112 -29.78 0.30 -9.96
CA ARG A 112 -30.35 1.06 -11.09
C ARG A 112 -29.32 1.81 -11.92
N CYS A 113 -28.24 2.27 -11.27
CA CYS A 113 -27.11 2.91 -11.93
C CYS A 113 -25.85 2.03 -11.83
N HIS A 114 -25.52 1.53 -10.64
CA HIS A 114 -24.32 0.73 -10.38
C HIS A 114 -24.42 -0.73 -10.86
N SER A 115 -25.42 -1.05 -11.69
CA SER A 115 -25.48 -2.29 -12.46
C SER A 115 -25.73 -2.05 -13.95
N ASP A 116 -25.59 -0.79 -14.40
CA ASP A 116 -25.69 -0.39 -15.80
C ASP A 116 -24.36 0.22 -16.28
N ALA A 117 -23.59 -0.58 -17.01
CA ALA A 117 -22.31 -0.15 -17.58
C ALA A 117 -22.44 1.03 -18.55
N SER A 118 -23.55 1.13 -19.28
CA SER A 118 -23.78 2.22 -20.23
C SER A 118 -24.06 3.54 -19.50
N TYR A 119 -24.75 3.46 -18.37
CA TYR A 119 -24.95 4.61 -17.49
C TYR A 119 -23.64 5.03 -16.82
N MET A 120 -22.94 4.11 -16.15
CA MET A 120 -21.75 4.44 -15.35
C MET A 120 -20.58 4.96 -16.18
N ARG A 121 -20.42 4.52 -17.44
CA ARG A 121 -19.39 5.04 -18.34
C ARG A 121 -19.48 6.54 -18.61
N GLN A 122 -20.66 7.14 -18.46
CA GLN A 122 -20.85 8.59 -18.61
C GLN A 122 -20.16 9.38 -17.49
N PHE A 123 -19.95 8.76 -16.33
CA PHE A 123 -19.38 9.40 -15.14
C PHE A 123 -17.96 8.92 -14.83
N ASN A 124 -17.76 7.59 -14.82
CA ASN A 124 -16.48 6.98 -14.57
C ASN A 124 -16.42 5.56 -15.18
N PRO A 125 -15.70 5.35 -16.30
CA PRO A 125 -15.61 4.05 -16.95
C PRO A 125 -14.83 2.99 -16.16
N THR A 126 -14.16 3.36 -15.07
CA THR A 126 -13.42 2.42 -14.21
C THR A 126 -14.28 1.77 -13.13
N VAL A 127 -15.47 2.31 -12.87
CA VAL A 127 -16.43 1.73 -11.92
C VAL A 127 -16.98 0.45 -12.53
N LYS A 128 -16.92 -0.65 -11.76
CA LYS A 128 -17.52 -1.91 -12.17
C LYS A 128 -19.05 -1.78 -12.05
N THR A 129 -19.77 -2.73 -12.62
CA THR A 129 -21.25 -2.73 -12.62
C THR A 129 -21.83 -4.11 -12.33
N ASP A 130 -21.02 -4.96 -11.72
CA ASP A 130 -21.37 -6.31 -11.28
C ASP A 130 -21.40 -6.40 -9.74
N GLU A 131 -21.34 -5.27 -9.02
CA GLU A 131 -21.29 -5.21 -7.57
C GLU A 131 -22.56 -5.75 -6.93
N VAL A 132 -23.73 -5.49 -7.51
CA VAL A 132 -25.01 -6.02 -7.00
C VAL A 132 -25.10 -7.53 -7.22
N SER A 133 -24.67 -8.02 -8.38
CA SER A 133 -24.66 -9.46 -8.64
C SER A 133 -23.66 -10.18 -7.73
N GLN A 134 -22.47 -9.59 -7.52
CA GLN A 134 -21.49 -10.05 -6.54
C GLN A 134 -22.06 -10.02 -5.11
N TYR A 135 -22.75 -8.94 -4.71
CA TYR A 135 -23.34 -8.80 -3.37
C TYR A 135 -24.23 -9.98 -3.00
N TYR A 136 -25.06 -10.45 -3.93
CA TYR A 136 -25.92 -11.60 -3.68
C TYR A 136 -25.20 -12.95 -3.66
N THR A 137 -23.91 -13.01 -4.02
CA THR A 137 -23.07 -14.19 -3.76
C THR A 137 -22.58 -14.24 -2.31
N SER A 138 -22.45 -13.08 -1.65
CA SER A 138 -21.98 -12.96 -0.27
C SER A 138 -22.99 -13.51 0.74
N GLU A 139 -22.51 -13.83 1.95
CA GLU A 139 -23.40 -14.26 3.04
C GLU A 139 -24.36 -13.15 3.47
N HIS A 140 -23.92 -11.89 3.44
CA HIS A 140 -24.78 -10.74 3.68
C HIS A 140 -25.94 -10.68 2.67
N GLY A 141 -25.66 -10.80 1.37
CA GLY A 141 -26.68 -10.76 0.34
C GLY A 141 -27.62 -11.96 0.35
N LYS A 142 -27.11 -13.17 0.63
CA LYS A 142 -27.92 -14.38 0.78
C LYS A 142 -28.93 -14.25 1.92
N ARG A 143 -28.47 -13.81 3.10
CA ARG A 143 -29.33 -13.62 4.27
C ARG A 143 -30.32 -12.47 4.10
N LEU A 144 -29.93 -11.39 3.41
CA LEU A 144 -30.86 -10.29 3.08
C LEU A 144 -32.05 -10.81 2.27
N ARG A 145 -31.79 -11.67 1.27
CA ARG A 145 -32.86 -12.32 0.47
C ARG A 145 -33.73 -13.28 1.28
N GLN A 146 -33.20 -13.84 2.36
CA GLN A 146 -33.96 -14.66 3.30
C GLN A 146 -34.75 -13.81 4.32
N GLY A 147 -34.66 -12.49 4.26
CA GLY A 147 -35.40 -11.56 5.11
C GLY A 147 -34.64 -11.06 6.33
N ASP A 148 -33.36 -11.42 6.51
CA ASP A 148 -32.55 -10.90 7.60
C ASP A 148 -32.19 -9.43 7.34
N LEU A 149 -32.80 -8.52 8.10
CA LEU A 149 -32.58 -7.08 7.96
C LEU A 149 -31.35 -6.58 8.74
N ARG A 150 -30.72 -7.43 9.57
CA ARG A 150 -29.53 -7.07 10.35
C ARG A 150 -28.23 -7.20 9.55
N VAL A 151 -28.26 -7.82 8.38
CA VAL A 151 -27.05 -7.94 7.55
C VAL A 151 -26.67 -6.62 6.87
N ALA A 152 -25.38 -6.49 6.58
CA ALA A 152 -24.84 -5.32 5.90
C ALA A 152 -25.38 -5.21 4.47
N THR A 153 -25.74 -4.00 4.05
CA THR A 153 -26.05 -3.64 2.66
C THR A 153 -25.05 -2.57 2.18
N CYS A 154 -25.20 -2.09 0.94
CA CYS A 154 -24.29 -1.12 0.32
C CYS A 154 -24.00 0.08 1.25
N VAL A 155 -25.02 0.57 1.94
CA VAL A 155 -24.96 1.78 2.77
C VAL A 155 -24.23 1.58 4.11
N ASN A 156 -24.06 0.34 4.56
CA ASN A 156 -23.30 0.06 5.77
C ASN A 156 -21.80 0.31 5.59
N CYS A 157 -21.31 0.15 4.35
CA CYS A 157 -19.92 0.39 3.98
C CYS A 157 -19.73 1.75 3.30
N HIS A 158 -20.62 2.16 2.39
CA HIS A 158 -20.45 3.38 1.59
C HIS A 158 -21.12 4.64 2.14
N SER A 159 -21.94 4.53 3.18
CA SER A 159 -22.88 5.57 3.62
C SER A 159 -24.02 5.82 2.62
N VAL A 160 -24.74 6.96 2.72
CA VAL A 160 -25.96 7.25 1.93
C VAL A 160 -25.97 8.64 1.29
N HIS A 161 -25.74 9.69 2.09
CA HIS A 161 -25.88 11.10 1.66
C HIS A 161 -24.58 11.89 1.82
N ASP A 162 -23.47 11.17 1.93
CA ASP A 162 -22.10 11.65 2.04
C ASP A 162 -21.16 10.57 1.50
N ILE A 163 -21.61 9.86 0.46
CA ILE A 163 -20.87 8.77 -0.17
C ILE A 163 -19.60 9.35 -0.76
N LYS A 164 -18.47 8.74 -0.43
CA LYS A 164 -17.13 9.17 -0.87
C LYS A 164 -16.51 8.16 -1.82
N LEU A 165 -15.58 8.63 -2.64
CA LEU A 165 -14.72 7.75 -3.43
C LEU A 165 -13.93 6.81 -2.52
N VAL A 166 -13.70 5.58 -2.97
CA VAL A 166 -12.92 4.58 -2.21
C VAL A 166 -11.46 5.00 -1.99
N SER A 167 -10.96 5.93 -2.80
CA SER A 167 -9.63 6.52 -2.69
C SER A 167 -9.57 7.71 -1.73
N ASP A 168 -10.70 8.22 -1.25
CA ASP A 168 -10.75 9.31 -0.27
C ASP A 168 -10.39 8.74 1.12
N PRO A 169 -9.36 9.27 1.81
CA PRO A 169 -8.96 8.81 3.15
C PRO A 169 -10.05 8.89 4.23
N THR A 170 -11.08 9.71 4.01
CA THR A 170 -12.23 9.86 4.90
C THR A 170 -13.38 8.91 4.57
N SER A 171 -13.27 8.14 3.48
CA SER A 171 -14.25 7.11 3.11
C SER A 171 -14.21 5.95 4.10
N PRO A 172 -15.35 5.40 4.56
CA PRO A 172 -15.34 4.23 5.45
C PRO A 172 -14.72 2.98 4.81
N VAL A 173 -14.66 2.92 3.47
CA VAL A 173 -14.06 1.82 2.71
C VAL A 173 -12.64 2.12 2.22
N TYR A 174 -12.05 3.23 2.64
CA TYR A 174 -10.62 3.47 2.44
C TYR A 174 -9.79 2.41 3.19
N PRO A 175 -8.66 1.90 2.65
CA PRO A 175 -7.96 0.74 3.20
C PRO A 175 -7.72 0.78 4.72
N THR A 176 -7.28 1.92 5.28
CA THR A 176 -7.02 2.06 6.72
C THR A 176 -8.29 2.08 7.58
N ASN A 177 -9.45 2.37 6.99
CA ASN A 177 -10.73 2.50 7.69
C ASN A 177 -11.55 1.19 7.64
N VAL A 178 -11.23 0.29 6.71
CA VAL A 178 -11.90 -1.01 6.55
C VAL A 178 -12.05 -1.77 7.87
N PRO A 179 -10.99 -1.95 8.70
CA PRO A 179 -11.11 -2.79 9.89
C PRO A 179 -12.15 -2.23 10.87
N ALA A 180 -12.19 -0.91 11.00
CA ALA A 180 -13.20 -0.21 11.80
C ALA A 180 -14.61 -0.36 11.19
N THR A 181 -14.73 -0.27 9.86
CA THR A 181 -16.01 -0.45 9.16
C THR A 181 -16.58 -1.85 9.35
N CYS A 182 -15.77 -2.90 9.22
CA CYS A 182 -16.20 -4.27 9.50
C CYS A 182 -16.51 -4.45 11.00
N GLY A 183 -15.65 -3.90 11.87
CA GLY A 183 -15.76 -4.00 13.33
C GLY A 183 -17.01 -3.39 13.93
N LYS A 184 -17.70 -2.47 13.23
CA LYS A 184 -19.02 -1.96 13.65
C LYS A 184 -20.04 -3.06 13.95
N CYS A 185 -19.91 -4.22 13.31
CA CYS A 185 -20.75 -5.37 13.57
C CYS A 185 -19.90 -6.59 13.97
N HIS A 186 -18.79 -6.83 13.26
CA HIS A 186 -17.96 -8.02 13.47
C HIS A 186 -17.16 -8.02 14.79
N SER A 187 -17.12 -6.90 15.52
CA SER A 187 -16.57 -6.82 16.88
C SER A 187 -17.65 -6.64 17.96
N ASP A 188 -18.93 -6.64 17.59
CA ASP A 188 -20.06 -6.44 18.50
C ASP A 188 -20.74 -7.78 18.80
N THR A 189 -20.52 -8.31 20.00
CA THR A 189 -21.05 -9.61 20.44
C THR A 189 -22.56 -9.66 20.49
N ASP A 190 -23.18 -8.55 20.89
CA ASP A 190 -24.63 -8.45 21.06
C ASP A 190 -25.30 -8.35 19.68
N TYR A 191 -24.72 -7.57 18.77
CA TYR A 191 -25.20 -7.48 17.39
C TYR A 191 -25.10 -8.81 16.64
N MET A 192 -23.98 -9.52 16.83
CA MET A 192 -23.71 -10.79 16.16
C MET A 192 -24.35 -12.00 16.84
N GLN A 193 -25.09 -11.79 17.93
CA GLN A 193 -25.82 -12.85 18.58
C GLN A 193 -26.83 -13.51 17.61
N GLY A 194 -26.80 -14.84 17.58
CA GLY A 194 -27.66 -15.67 16.72
C GLY A 194 -27.09 -15.95 15.32
N TYR A 195 -25.90 -15.47 14.99
CA TYR A 195 -25.13 -15.95 13.84
C TYR A 195 -24.17 -17.06 14.27
N ASP A 196 -24.05 -18.10 13.44
CA ASP A 196 -23.17 -19.25 13.69
C ASP A 196 -21.72 -18.92 13.27
N LEU A 197 -21.08 -18.03 14.03
CA LEU A 197 -19.68 -17.67 13.85
C LEU A 197 -18.83 -18.31 14.97
N PRO A 198 -17.68 -18.91 14.64
CA PRO A 198 -16.86 -19.63 15.61
C PRO A 198 -16.28 -18.71 16.69
N ASN A 199 -15.98 -17.45 16.36
CA ASN A 199 -15.51 -16.41 17.26
C ASN A 199 -15.80 -15.01 16.68
N LEU A 200 -15.64 -13.98 17.51
CA LEU A 200 -15.78 -12.56 17.16
C LEU A 200 -14.48 -11.77 17.36
N ASP A 201 -13.34 -12.47 17.23
CA ASP A 201 -12.00 -11.92 17.43
C ASP A 201 -11.30 -11.52 16.11
N GLN A 202 -11.98 -11.62 14.96
CA GLN A 202 -11.39 -11.42 13.64
C GLN A 202 -10.76 -10.04 13.46
N VAL A 203 -11.37 -8.99 14.02
CA VAL A 203 -10.82 -7.64 13.93
C VAL A 203 -9.59 -7.50 14.84
N ASP A 204 -9.67 -7.98 16.08
CA ASP A 204 -8.56 -7.96 17.03
C ASP A 204 -7.37 -8.78 16.52
N ASN A 205 -7.64 -9.93 15.90
CA ASN A 205 -6.64 -10.80 15.31
C ASN A 205 -6.02 -10.16 14.06
N TYR A 206 -6.83 -9.57 13.18
CA TYR A 206 -6.32 -8.84 12.03
C TYR A 206 -5.43 -7.67 12.45
N GLN A 207 -5.78 -6.92 13.50
CA GLN A 207 -4.96 -5.82 14.03
C GLN A 207 -3.60 -6.27 14.59
N LYS A 208 -3.45 -7.55 14.93
CA LYS A 208 -2.16 -8.15 15.34
C LYS A 208 -1.37 -8.74 14.17
N SER A 209 -1.92 -8.69 12.96
CA SER A 209 -1.31 -9.30 11.78
C SER A 209 -0.23 -8.44 11.15
N VAL A 210 0.67 -9.08 10.39
CA VAL A 210 1.67 -8.40 9.56
C VAL A 210 1.04 -7.56 8.46
N HIS A 211 -0.16 -7.92 7.97
CA HIS A 211 -0.87 -7.11 6.97
C HIS A 211 -1.37 -5.80 7.57
N TYR A 212 -1.88 -5.82 8.80
CA TYR A 212 -2.27 -4.59 9.49
C TYR A 212 -1.06 -3.73 9.86
N GLU A 213 0.05 -4.35 10.28
CA GLU A 213 1.31 -3.65 10.50
C GLU A 213 1.79 -2.94 9.22
N ALA A 214 1.83 -3.64 8.08
CA ALA A 214 2.18 -3.04 6.80
C ALA A 214 1.23 -1.91 6.39
N LEU A 215 -0.07 -2.08 6.62
CA LEU A 215 -1.09 -1.08 6.30
C LEU A 215 -0.92 0.20 7.15
N THR A 216 -0.71 0.06 8.45
CA THR A 216 -0.83 1.18 9.40
C THR A 216 0.50 1.77 9.86
N LYS A 217 1.56 0.97 9.99
CA LYS A 217 2.88 1.45 10.39
C LYS A 217 3.76 1.80 9.20
N GLU A 218 3.71 0.98 8.15
CA GLU A 218 4.52 1.19 6.94
C GLU A 218 3.81 2.09 5.90
N GLY A 219 2.49 2.33 6.08
CA GLY A 219 1.68 3.12 5.16
C GLY A 219 1.44 2.44 3.81
N ASN A 220 1.61 1.12 3.73
CA ASN A 220 1.42 0.36 2.51
C ASN A 220 -0.08 0.10 2.24
N LEU A 221 -0.70 0.98 1.46
CA LEU A 221 -2.13 0.84 1.07
C LEU A 221 -2.43 -0.39 0.21
N SER A 222 -1.40 -1.08 -0.31
CA SER A 222 -1.57 -2.34 -1.03
C SER A 222 -1.59 -3.55 -0.09
N ALA A 223 -1.35 -3.35 1.20
CA ALA A 223 -1.47 -4.41 2.20
C ALA A 223 -2.91 -4.96 2.23
N PRO A 224 -3.10 -6.29 2.25
CA PRO A 224 -4.43 -6.90 2.26
C PRO A 224 -5.27 -6.48 3.46
N THR A 225 -6.53 -6.16 3.22
CA THR A 225 -7.55 -5.83 4.23
C THR A 225 -8.63 -6.92 4.28
N CYS A 226 -9.65 -6.75 5.13
CA CYS A 226 -10.76 -7.71 5.28
C CYS A 226 -11.37 -8.10 3.93
N GLN A 227 -11.70 -7.12 3.09
CA GLN A 227 -12.31 -7.39 1.79
C GLN A 227 -11.31 -7.87 0.72
N THR A 228 -10.01 -7.74 0.94
CA THR A 228 -9.02 -8.34 0.05
C THR A 228 -9.11 -9.88 0.09
N CYS A 229 -9.42 -10.46 1.26
CA CYS A 229 -9.59 -11.90 1.42
C CYS A 229 -11.05 -12.35 1.19
N HIS A 230 -12.02 -11.59 1.68
CA HIS A 230 -13.45 -11.95 1.63
C HIS A 230 -14.19 -11.42 0.40
N GLY A 231 -13.56 -10.58 -0.43
CA GLY A 231 -14.18 -9.89 -1.56
C GLY A 231 -14.83 -8.56 -1.16
N SER A 232 -14.65 -7.52 -1.98
CA SER A 232 -15.20 -6.17 -1.75
C SER A 232 -16.72 -6.11 -1.81
N HIS A 233 -17.31 -6.86 -2.72
CA HIS A 233 -18.76 -6.97 -2.86
C HIS A 233 -19.23 -8.43 -2.94
N GLY A 234 -18.33 -9.42 -3.01
CA GLY A 234 -18.68 -10.83 -3.22
C GLY A 234 -18.53 -11.69 -1.96
N ALA A 235 -18.71 -13.01 -2.12
CA ALA A 235 -18.28 -14.00 -1.12
C ALA A 235 -16.76 -14.21 -1.11
N THR A 236 -16.12 -14.04 -2.27
CA THR A 236 -14.68 -14.12 -2.49
C THR A 236 -14.27 -13.12 -3.57
N PRO A 237 -12.97 -12.76 -3.65
CA PRO A 237 -12.45 -11.99 -4.77
C PRO A 237 -12.63 -12.71 -6.12
N PRO A 238 -12.75 -11.98 -7.24
CA PRO A 238 -12.88 -12.58 -8.56
C PRO A 238 -11.74 -13.55 -8.88
N GLY A 239 -12.07 -14.72 -9.42
CA GLY A 239 -11.09 -15.76 -9.79
C GLY A 239 -10.60 -16.63 -8.63
N VAL A 240 -11.20 -16.50 -7.44
CA VAL A 240 -10.86 -17.31 -6.26
C VAL A 240 -12.09 -18.10 -5.79
N ASN A 241 -11.94 -19.43 -5.66
CA ASN A 241 -13.04 -20.33 -5.31
C ASN A 241 -13.38 -20.35 -3.82
N SER A 242 -12.41 -20.05 -2.95
CA SER A 242 -12.58 -20.03 -1.50
C SER A 242 -11.73 -18.93 -0.87
N VAL A 243 -12.17 -18.36 0.25
CA VAL A 243 -11.37 -17.36 1.00
C VAL A 243 -9.98 -17.91 1.33
N THR A 244 -9.87 -19.21 1.54
CA THR A 244 -8.61 -19.87 1.91
C THR A 244 -7.62 -20.03 0.77
N ASP A 245 -8.07 -19.91 -0.49
CA ASP A 245 -7.18 -19.93 -1.66
C ASP A 245 -6.65 -18.53 -2.02
N VAL A 246 -7.14 -17.48 -1.36
CA VAL A 246 -6.81 -16.09 -1.69
C VAL A 246 -5.33 -15.76 -1.46
N CYS A 247 -4.68 -16.44 -0.52
CA CYS A 247 -3.27 -16.18 -0.19
C CYS A 247 -2.39 -16.27 -1.44
N GLY A 248 -2.69 -17.21 -2.34
CA GLY A 248 -1.91 -17.47 -3.54
C GLY A 248 -2.10 -16.47 -4.68
N THR A 249 -3.01 -15.49 -4.57
CA THR A 249 -3.10 -14.40 -5.55
C THR A 249 -1.91 -13.45 -5.44
N CYS A 250 -1.33 -13.33 -4.24
CA CYS A 250 -0.16 -12.50 -3.96
C CYS A 250 1.07 -13.38 -3.65
N HIS A 251 0.90 -14.44 -2.88
CA HIS A 251 1.98 -15.39 -2.54
C HIS A 251 2.09 -16.52 -3.56
N SER A 252 2.30 -16.16 -4.83
CA SER A 252 2.28 -17.09 -5.97
C SER A 252 3.33 -18.19 -5.86
N HIS A 253 4.58 -17.84 -5.51
CA HIS A 253 5.67 -18.81 -5.33
C HIS A 253 5.37 -19.79 -4.19
N ASN A 254 4.87 -19.28 -3.05
CA ASN A 254 4.46 -20.14 -1.92
C ASN A 254 3.35 -21.10 -2.35
N ARG A 255 2.36 -20.61 -3.11
CA ARG A 255 1.27 -21.45 -3.65
C ARG A 255 1.83 -22.53 -4.57
N GLU A 256 2.69 -22.17 -5.51
CA GLU A 256 3.27 -23.10 -6.49
C GLU A 256 4.10 -24.19 -5.80
N PHE A 257 4.98 -23.81 -4.87
CA PHE A 257 5.76 -24.77 -4.10
C PHE A 257 4.89 -25.67 -3.24
N PHE A 258 3.89 -25.11 -2.56
CA PHE A 258 2.95 -25.89 -1.77
C PHE A 258 2.13 -26.86 -2.63
N GLN A 259 1.69 -26.44 -3.82
CA GLN A 259 0.96 -27.30 -4.77
C GLN A 259 1.79 -28.49 -5.25
N GLY A 260 3.11 -28.35 -5.35
CA GLY A 260 4.02 -29.45 -5.68
C GLY A 260 4.46 -30.30 -4.49
N SER A 261 4.04 -29.96 -3.27
CA SER A 261 4.50 -30.61 -2.03
C SER A 261 3.70 -31.85 -1.65
N SER A 262 4.26 -32.66 -0.73
CA SER A 262 3.60 -33.84 -0.17
C SER A 262 2.30 -33.52 0.60
N HIS A 263 2.20 -32.32 1.19
CA HIS A 263 0.99 -31.92 1.93
C HIS A 263 -0.18 -31.56 1.00
N ARG A 264 0.06 -31.28 -0.28
CA ARG A 264 -1.02 -30.90 -1.20
C ARG A 264 -2.12 -31.95 -1.24
N GLN A 265 -1.75 -33.18 -1.56
CA GLN A 265 -2.70 -34.28 -1.76
C GLN A 265 -3.39 -34.68 -0.44
N ALA A 266 -2.65 -34.65 0.67
CA ALA A 266 -3.22 -34.93 1.99
C ALA A 266 -4.33 -33.92 2.32
N PHE A 267 -4.07 -32.63 2.16
CA PHE A 267 -5.04 -31.60 2.49
C PHE A 267 -6.25 -31.57 1.55
N GLU A 268 -6.07 -31.88 0.26
CA GLU A 268 -7.19 -32.12 -0.66
C GLU A 268 -8.07 -33.27 -0.19
N THR A 269 -7.45 -34.39 0.20
CA THR A 269 -8.17 -35.60 0.60
C THR A 269 -9.01 -35.38 1.86
N PHE A 270 -8.51 -34.61 2.82
CA PHE A 270 -9.23 -34.26 4.04
C PHE A 270 -10.14 -33.03 3.91
N GLY A 271 -10.15 -32.36 2.76
CA GLY A 271 -10.94 -31.14 2.54
C GLY A 271 -10.53 -29.98 3.46
N VAL A 272 -9.27 -29.96 3.93
CA VAL A 272 -8.78 -28.92 4.84
C VAL A 272 -8.05 -27.81 4.07
N PRO A 273 -8.32 -26.53 4.34
CA PRO A 273 -7.67 -25.45 3.61
C PRO A 273 -6.22 -25.28 4.04
N GLY A 274 -5.28 -25.42 3.10
CA GLY A 274 -3.88 -25.71 3.44
C GLY A 274 -3.10 -24.58 4.11
N CYS A 275 -3.11 -23.37 3.55
CA CYS A 275 -2.28 -22.26 4.04
C CYS A 275 -2.57 -21.91 5.50
N ILE A 276 -3.85 -21.91 5.87
CA ILE A 276 -4.32 -21.50 7.21
C ILE A 276 -4.04 -22.56 8.28
N GLN A 277 -3.70 -23.80 7.90
CA GLN A 277 -3.28 -24.81 8.89
C GLN A 277 -1.95 -24.44 9.55
N CYS A 278 -1.11 -23.67 8.86
CA CYS A 278 0.19 -23.24 9.36
C CYS A 278 0.24 -21.73 9.67
N HIS A 279 -0.43 -20.88 8.89
CA HIS A 279 -0.19 -19.43 8.93
C HIS A 279 -1.29 -18.58 9.60
N SER A 280 -2.32 -19.21 10.19
CA SER A 280 -3.56 -18.52 10.63
C SER A 280 -4.33 -17.90 9.45
N ASN A 281 -5.51 -17.34 9.72
CA ASN A 281 -6.37 -16.67 8.75
C ASN A 281 -6.50 -15.16 9.02
N HIS A 282 -6.73 -14.76 10.27
CA HIS A 282 -6.84 -13.35 10.68
C HIS A 282 -5.58 -12.87 11.42
N ALA A 283 -5.06 -13.67 12.35
CA ALA A 283 -3.82 -13.36 13.10
C ALA A 283 -2.57 -13.83 12.33
N ILE A 284 -2.38 -13.33 11.11
CA ILE A 284 -1.23 -13.72 10.29
C ILE A 284 0.04 -13.12 10.87
N HIS A 285 0.91 -13.94 11.43
CA HIS A 285 2.16 -13.52 12.06
C HIS A 285 3.33 -13.51 11.08
N ARG A 286 4.42 -12.81 11.46
CA ARG A 286 5.65 -12.79 10.68
C ARG A 286 6.29 -14.17 10.66
N ALA A 287 6.37 -14.77 9.48
CA ALA A 287 7.01 -16.06 9.29
C ALA A 287 8.50 -16.00 9.64
N ASN A 288 8.95 -16.92 10.49
CA ASN A 288 10.33 -17.07 10.91
C ASN A 288 10.61 -18.53 11.32
N GLU A 289 11.85 -18.84 11.65
CA GLU A 289 12.37 -20.19 11.91
C GLU A 289 11.70 -20.86 13.11
N THR A 290 11.16 -20.09 14.06
CA THR A 290 10.44 -20.64 15.24
C THR A 290 9.13 -21.32 14.86
N MET A 291 8.61 -21.06 13.65
CA MET A 291 7.46 -21.81 13.12
C MET A 291 7.83 -23.21 12.67
N LEU A 292 9.10 -23.48 12.37
CA LEU A 292 9.55 -24.80 11.95
C LEU A 292 9.85 -25.69 13.15
N VAL A 293 10.50 -25.14 14.19
CA VAL A 293 10.96 -25.89 15.36
C VAL A 293 10.75 -25.15 16.67
N GLY A 294 10.67 -25.92 17.76
CA GLY A 294 10.53 -25.38 19.11
C GLY A 294 9.06 -25.22 19.56
N PRO A 295 8.83 -24.46 20.64
CA PRO A 295 7.50 -24.36 21.27
C PRO A 295 6.41 -23.75 20.39
N ASN A 296 6.80 -22.93 19.42
CA ASN A 296 5.88 -22.25 18.48
C ASN A 296 5.84 -22.94 17.11
N SER A 297 6.41 -24.14 17.00
CA SER A 297 6.41 -24.89 15.73
C SER A 297 4.98 -25.21 15.32
N VAL A 298 4.66 -24.91 14.07
CA VAL A 298 3.36 -25.29 13.48
C VAL A 298 3.38 -26.74 13.03
N CYS A 299 4.58 -27.27 12.73
CA CYS A 299 4.81 -28.65 12.33
C CYS A 299 4.54 -29.62 13.47
N SER A 300 4.92 -29.26 14.71
CA SER A 300 4.79 -30.11 15.89
C SER A 300 3.34 -30.41 16.30
N THR A 301 2.37 -29.67 15.74
CA THR A 301 0.94 -29.96 15.88
C THR A 301 0.57 -31.32 15.31
N CYS A 302 1.30 -31.78 14.28
CA CYS A 302 1.03 -33.03 13.58
C CYS A 302 2.22 -33.99 13.56
N HIS A 303 3.45 -33.48 13.65
CA HIS A 303 4.68 -34.25 13.54
C HIS A 303 5.41 -34.39 14.87
N ALA A 304 5.76 -35.62 15.24
CA ALA A 304 6.65 -35.87 16.35
C ALA A 304 8.10 -35.50 15.98
N PRO A 305 8.94 -35.07 16.93
CA PRO A 305 10.32 -34.67 16.63
C PRO A 305 11.17 -35.74 15.95
N ASP A 306 10.88 -37.01 16.23
CA ASP A 306 11.60 -38.18 15.73
C ASP A 306 11.04 -38.73 14.41
N ASP A 307 9.86 -38.26 13.96
CA ASP A 307 9.31 -38.68 12.67
C ASP A 307 9.95 -37.93 11.49
N ASN A 308 9.69 -38.41 10.28
CA ASN A 308 10.30 -37.85 9.06
C ASN A 308 9.95 -36.37 8.85
N GLY A 309 8.75 -35.93 9.23
CA GLY A 309 8.31 -34.54 9.09
C GLY A 309 8.97 -33.64 10.15
N GLY A 310 9.08 -34.11 11.39
CA GLY A 310 9.80 -33.42 12.46
C GLY A 310 11.29 -33.23 12.12
N GLN A 311 11.94 -34.28 11.65
CA GLN A 311 13.34 -34.23 11.21
C GLN A 311 13.53 -33.29 9.99
N SER A 312 12.60 -33.32 9.03
CA SER A 312 12.64 -32.43 7.87
C SER A 312 12.50 -30.96 8.27
N ALA A 313 11.57 -30.66 9.18
CA ALA A 313 11.40 -29.30 9.72
C ALA A 313 12.66 -28.82 10.46
N GLU A 314 13.29 -29.70 11.24
CA GLU A 314 14.52 -29.38 11.94
C GLU A 314 15.70 -29.12 10.99
N GLN A 315 15.85 -29.93 9.94
CA GLN A 315 16.89 -29.73 8.93
C GLN A 315 16.71 -28.39 8.20
N MET A 316 15.48 -28.09 7.74
CA MET A 316 15.18 -26.80 7.09
C MET A 316 15.47 -25.62 8.02
N ALA A 317 15.04 -25.69 9.28
CA ALA A 317 15.29 -24.64 10.27
C ALA A 317 16.78 -24.40 10.49
N LYS A 318 17.57 -25.47 10.64
CA LYS A 318 19.03 -25.38 10.81
C LYS A 318 19.72 -24.74 9.60
N SER A 319 19.33 -25.11 8.39
CA SER A 319 19.92 -24.54 7.16
C SER A 319 19.68 -23.04 7.07
N ILE A 320 18.45 -22.60 7.34
CA ILE A 320 18.07 -21.18 7.27
C ILE A 320 18.71 -20.39 8.41
N GLN A 321 18.70 -20.91 9.64
CA GLN A 321 19.30 -20.23 10.80
C GLN A 321 20.81 -20.02 10.59
N ARG A 322 21.52 -21.04 10.09
CA ARG A 322 22.95 -20.92 9.80
C ARG A 322 23.23 -19.83 8.76
N LEU A 323 22.40 -19.71 7.72
CA LEU A 323 22.56 -18.68 6.72
C LEU A 323 22.30 -17.29 7.30
N ASP A 324 21.23 -17.13 8.08
CA ASP A 324 20.91 -15.88 8.77
C ASP A 324 22.07 -15.44 9.70
N ASP A 325 22.64 -16.37 10.46
CA ASP A 325 23.81 -16.13 11.32
C ASP A 325 25.05 -15.74 10.51
N SER A 326 25.30 -16.40 9.37
CA SER A 326 26.42 -16.07 8.47
C SER A 326 26.27 -14.67 7.88
N ILE A 327 25.06 -14.27 7.49
CA ILE A 327 24.76 -12.93 6.96
C ILE A 327 24.97 -11.87 8.05
N LYS A 328 24.48 -12.12 9.27
CA LYS A 328 24.69 -11.20 10.41
C LYS A 328 26.16 -11.01 10.72
N LYS A 329 26.94 -12.09 10.73
CA LYS A 329 28.39 -12.03 10.97
C LYS A 329 29.14 -11.26 9.88
N ALA A 330 28.78 -11.45 8.61
CA ALA A 330 29.31 -10.67 7.50
C ALA A 330 28.98 -9.18 7.68
N GLN A 331 27.72 -8.87 7.99
CA GLN A 331 27.27 -7.51 8.27
C GLN A 331 28.07 -6.83 9.38
N GLU A 332 28.18 -7.48 10.55
CA GLU A 332 28.94 -6.95 11.69
C GLU A 332 30.41 -6.67 11.33
N THR A 333 31.02 -7.54 10.52
CA THR A 333 32.41 -7.38 10.06
C THR A 333 32.55 -6.18 9.12
N LEU A 334 31.62 -6.00 8.19
CA LEU A 334 31.60 -4.87 7.26
C LEU A 334 31.35 -3.54 8.01
N GLU A 335 30.38 -3.50 8.92
CA GLU A 335 30.08 -2.33 9.74
C GLU A 335 31.27 -1.95 10.65
N GLN A 336 32.00 -2.94 11.15
CA GLN A 336 33.25 -2.72 11.89
C GLN A 336 34.33 -2.08 11.02
N ALA A 337 34.49 -2.53 9.76
CA ALA A 337 35.43 -1.96 8.80
C ALA A 337 35.05 -0.52 8.42
N GLU A 338 33.75 -0.26 8.18
CA GLU A 338 33.21 1.07 7.91
C GLU A 338 33.47 2.03 9.08
N SER A 339 33.15 1.61 10.30
CA SER A 339 33.38 2.37 11.53
C SER A 339 34.87 2.65 11.79
N ALA A 340 35.77 1.82 11.23
CA ALA A 340 37.21 2.02 11.32
C ALA A 340 37.77 3.00 10.26
N GLY A 341 36.92 3.50 9.36
CA GLY A 341 37.24 4.47 8.32
C GLY A 341 37.57 3.87 6.95
N VAL A 342 37.20 2.62 6.70
CA VAL A 342 37.33 1.99 5.37
C VAL A 342 36.02 2.15 4.60
N ASP A 343 36.07 2.50 3.32
CA ASP A 343 34.88 2.56 2.48
C ASP A 343 34.32 1.14 2.21
N MET A 344 33.15 0.85 2.77
CA MET A 344 32.44 -0.44 2.66
C MET A 344 31.11 -0.31 1.92
N SER A 345 30.87 0.79 1.20
CA SER A 345 29.58 1.07 0.56
C SER A 345 29.13 -0.02 -0.42
N GLU A 346 30.05 -0.54 -1.24
CA GLU A 346 29.78 -1.63 -2.20
C GLU A 346 29.53 -2.99 -1.49
N PRO A 347 30.41 -3.50 -0.61
CA PRO A 347 30.14 -4.73 0.15
C PRO A 347 28.84 -4.70 0.97
N LEU A 348 28.50 -3.55 1.59
CA LEU A 348 27.25 -3.39 2.34
C LEU A 348 26.02 -3.43 1.42
N SER A 349 26.13 -2.88 0.21
CA SER A 349 25.10 -3.01 -0.82
C SER A 349 24.96 -4.47 -1.27
N ASP A 350 26.06 -5.17 -1.50
CA ASP A 350 26.07 -6.56 -1.96
C ASP A 350 25.55 -7.56 -0.92
N LEU A 351 25.56 -7.21 0.36
CA LEU A 351 24.91 -7.98 1.42
C LEU A 351 23.40 -8.19 1.14
N SER A 352 22.77 -7.28 0.38
CA SER A 352 21.38 -7.44 -0.06
C SER A 352 21.17 -8.70 -0.94
N ASN A 353 22.18 -9.14 -1.68
CA ASN A 353 22.14 -10.37 -2.47
C ASN A 353 22.05 -11.60 -1.57
N ALA A 354 22.86 -11.65 -0.50
CA ALA A 354 22.80 -12.73 0.48
C ALA A 354 21.45 -12.75 1.24
N ARG A 355 20.93 -11.58 1.62
CA ARG A 355 19.59 -11.45 2.23
C ARG A 355 18.48 -11.91 1.27
N THR A 356 18.61 -11.65 -0.03
CA THR A 356 17.67 -12.15 -1.04
C THR A 356 17.67 -13.67 -1.09
N ARG A 357 18.85 -14.31 -1.02
CA ARG A 357 18.95 -15.78 -0.92
C ARG A 357 18.29 -16.33 0.35
N LEU A 358 18.42 -15.65 1.48
CA LEU A 358 17.72 -16.02 2.70
C LEU A 358 16.19 -15.95 2.55
N VAL A 359 15.66 -14.91 1.90
CA VAL A 359 14.22 -14.81 1.59
C VAL A 359 13.77 -15.94 0.67
N MET A 360 14.56 -16.29 -0.35
CA MET A 360 14.27 -17.42 -1.22
C MET A 360 14.29 -18.74 -0.47
N ALA A 361 15.28 -18.99 0.39
CA ALA A 361 15.32 -20.19 1.23
C ALA A 361 14.08 -20.32 2.13
N ARG A 362 13.64 -19.22 2.75
CA ARG A 362 12.38 -19.17 3.54
C ARG A 362 11.14 -19.43 2.68
N THR A 363 11.14 -19.00 1.41
CA THR A 363 10.06 -19.29 0.46
C THR A 363 10.05 -20.78 0.11
N THR A 364 11.22 -21.37 -0.16
CA THR A 364 11.41 -22.77 -0.56
C THR A 364 10.97 -23.78 0.49
N ILE A 365 10.82 -23.39 1.77
CA ILE A 365 10.18 -24.21 2.82
C ILE A 365 8.85 -24.81 2.33
N HIS A 366 8.07 -24.07 1.53
CA HIS A 366 6.76 -24.52 1.06
C HIS A 366 6.82 -25.75 0.13
N THR A 367 8.00 -26.13 -0.35
CA THR A 367 8.22 -27.39 -1.07
C THR A 367 8.19 -28.60 -0.13
N LEU A 368 8.39 -28.36 1.17
CA LEU A 368 8.54 -29.37 2.23
C LEU A 368 9.69 -30.35 1.97
N ASP A 369 10.70 -29.89 1.24
CA ASP A 369 11.88 -30.66 0.87
C ASP A 369 13.15 -30.01 1.45
N PRO A 370 13.77 -30.61 2.48
CA PRO A 370 14.98 -30.06 3.09
C PRO A 370 16.15 -29.91 2.12
N SER A 371 16.26 -30.77 1.11
CA SER A 371 17.35 -30.73 0.14
C SER A 371 17.28 -29.48 -0.73
N ARG A 372 16.07 -29.09 -1.15
CA ARG A 372 15.84 -27.87 -1.93
C ARG A 372 16.13 -26.62 -1.11
N VAL A 373 15.75 -26.61 0.17
CA VAL A 373 16.08 -25.48 1.07
C VAL A 373 17.58 -25.38 1.25
N GLU A 374 18.28 -26.50 1.47
CA GLU A 374 19.74 -26.52 1.60
C GLU A 374 20.42 -25.99 0.34
N ASP A 375 19.97 -26.40 -0.85
CA ASP A 375 20.49 -25.92 -2.12
C ASP A 375 20.36 -24.40 -2.29
N GLU A 376 19.21 -23.82 -1.92
CA GLU A 376 19.03 -22.35 -1.94
C GLU A 376 19.97 -21.64 -0.96
N THR A 377 20.27 -22.25 0.19
CA THR A 377 21.16 -21.63 1.17
C THR A 377 22.63 -21.62 0.77
N LYS A 378 23.09 -22.59 -0.06
CA LYS A 378 24.50 -22.70 -0.48
C LYS A 378 25.03 -21.43 -1.12
N GLU A 379 24.25 -20.85 -2.02
CA GLU A 379 24.63 -19.61 -2.70
C GLU A 379 24.64 -18.41 -1.74
N GLY A 380 23.70 -18.37 -0.80
CA GLY A 380 23.70 -17.36 0.26
C GLY A 380 24.95 -17.43 1.15
N PHE A 381 25.38 -18.64 1.52
CA PHE A 381 26.61 -18.85 2.30
C PHE A 381 27.85 -18.40 1.54
N ARG A 382 27.92 -18.71 0.24
CA ARG A 382 29.04 -18.30 -0.61
C ARG A 382 29.19 -16.78 -0.60
N ILE A 383 28.10 -16.05 -0.87
CA ILE A 383 28.10 -14.58 -0.89
C ILE A 383 28.44 -14.01 0.49
N ALA A 384 27.80 -14.50 1.56
CA ALA A 384 28.07 -14.01 2.91
C ALA A 384 29.52 -14.26 3.35
N GLY A 385 30.07 -15.43 3.01
CA GLY A 385 31.46 -15.78 3.31
C GLY A 385 32.48 -14.92 2.56
N GLU A 386 32.24 -14.65 1.26
CA GLU A 386 33.09 -13.76 0.46
C GLU A 386 33.12 -12.33 1.05
N LEU A 387 31.96 -11.78 1.40
CA LEU A 387 31.85 -10.46 2.01
C LEU A 387 32.47 -10.40 3.41
N GLU A 388 32.31 -11.44 4.23
CA GLU A 388 32.95 -11.51 5.54
C GLU A 388 34.48 -11.50 5.41
N GLU A 389 35.03 -12.28 4.47
CA GLU A 389 36.47 -12.33 4.22
C GLU A 389 37.01 -11.02 3.64
N GLU A 390 36.27 -10.36 2.74
CA GLU A 390 36.64 -9.05 2.24
C GLU A 390 36.73 -8.01 3.38
N GLY A 391 35.72 -7.95 4.25
CA GLY A 391 35.74 -7.06 5.42
C GLY A 391 36.93 -7.33 6.35
N LYS A 392 37.26 -8.61 6.59
CA LYS A 392 38.45 -8.99 7.38
C LYS A 392 39.75 -8.55 6.71
N GLN A 393 39.88 -8.76 5.40
CA GLN A 393 41.07 -8.36 4.64
C GLN A 393 41.28 -6.85 4.73
N LYS A 394 40.22 -6.05 4.54
CA LYS A 394 40.25 -4.59 4.66
C LYS A 394 40.61 -4.11 6.06
N LEU A 395 40.07 -4.74 7.10
CA LEU A 395 40.46 -4.48 8.49
C LEU A 395 41.92 -4.84 8.78
N GLN A 396 42.44 -5.88 8.15
CA GLN A 396 43.84 -6.29 8.28
C GLN A 396 44.78 -5.32 7.54
N GLU A 397 44.42 -4.89 6.33
CA GLU A 397 45.13 -3.86 5.57
C GLU A 397 45.22 -2.57 6.37
N LEU A 398 44.09 -2.10 6.94
CA LEU A 398 44.05 -0.92 7.80
C LEU A 398 44.97 -1.04 9.02
N ARG A 399 45.00 -2.21 9.67
CA ARG A 399 45.94 -2.49 10.77
C ARG A 399 47.39 -2.41 10.31
N GLY A 400 47.71 -2.96 9.15
CA GLY A 400 49.03 -2.87 8.53
C GLY A 400 49.44 -1.43 8.24
N PHE A 401 48.55 -0.61 7.65
CA PHE A 401 48.79 0.81 7.41
C PHE A 401 49.06 1.59 8.70
N ARG A 402 48.27 1.36 9.76
CA ARG A 402 48.47 2.00 11.07
C ARG A 402 49.82 1.63 11.68
N GLN A 403 50.21 0.36 11.63
CA GLN A 403 51.53 -0.09 12.11
C GLN A 403 52.67 0.54 11.31
N GLY A 404 52.57 0.57 9.99
CA GLY A 404 53.55 1.22 9.11
C GLY A 404 53.70 2.72 9.40
N LEU A 405 52.58 3.43 9.62
CA LEU A 405 52.58 4.85 9.97
C LEU A 405 53.27 5.12 11.31
N VAL A 406 53.03 4.27 12.32
CA VAL A 406 53.70 4.34 13.63
C VAL A 406 55.21 4.14 13.47
N ILE A 407 55.63 3.10 12.75
CA ILE A 407 57.05 2.82 12.50
C ILE A 407 57.72 3.99 11.76
N SER A 408 57.08 4.50 10.70
CA SER A 408 57.59 5.64 9.94
C SER A 408 57.70 6.90 10.80
N SER A 409 56.69 7.17 11.64
CA SER A 409 56.67 8.31 12.55
C SER A 409 57.78 8.24 13.60
N ILE A 410 58.06 7.04 14.15
CA ILE A 410 59.19 6.81 15.04
C ILE A 410 60.51 7.08 14.32
N PHE A 411 60.68 6.60 13.08
CA PHE A 411 61.88 6.85 12.29
C PHE A 411 62.08 8.34 11.98
N ILE A 412 61.01 9.03 11.57
CA ILE A 412 61.03 10.48 11.33
C ILE A 412 61.37 11.24 12.61
N MET A 413 60.77 10.89 13.75
CA MET A 413 61.09 11.50 15.04
C MET A 413 62.56 11.28 15.44
N MET A 414 63.10 10.08 15.25
CA MET A 414 64.52 9.81 15.50
C MET A 414 65.42 10.64 14.58
N ALA A 415 65.08 10.76 13.30
CA ALA A 415 65.82 11.58 12.34
C ALA A 415 65.78 13.06 12.73
N VAL A 416 64.60 13.61 13.04
CA VAL A 416 64.42 15.00 13.50
C VAL A 416 65.18 15.26 14.80
N PHE A 417 65.11 14.33 15.77
CA PHE A 417 65.84 14.44 17.03
C PHE A 417 67.36 14.40 16.83
N GLY A 418 67.85 13.50 15.96
CA GLY A 418 69.26 13.46 15.58
C GLY A 418 69.73 14.75 14.91
N LEU A 419 68.90 15.34 14.04
CA LEU A 419 69.18 16.63 13.40
C LEU A 419 69.22 17.77 14.43
N TYR A 420 68.28 17.78 15.37
CA TYR A 420 68.25 18.73 16.48
C TYR A 420 69.52 18.66 17.35
N LEU A 421 69.95 17.44 17.73
CA LEU A 421 71.18 17.24 18.49
C LEU A 421 72.43 17.73 17.72
N SER A 422 72.49 17.46 16.42
CA SER A 422 73.60 17.90 15.55
C SER A 422 73.66 19.43 15.43
N LEU A 423 72.51 20.09 15.25
CA LEU A 423 72.43 21.57 15.24
C LEU A 423 72.89 22.15 16.59
N ARG A 424 72.41 21.60 17.70
CA ARG A 424 72.79 22.06 19.05
C ARG A 424 74.28 21.84 19.36
N GLN A 425 74.87 20.78 18.81
CA GLN A 425 76.31 20.54 18.92
C GLN A 425 77.11 21.58 18.12
N ARG A 426 76.65 21.97 16.92
CA ARG A 426 77.29 23.03 16.12
C ARG A 426 77.16 24.42 16.77
N GLU A 427 76.05 24.72 17.42
CA GLU A 427 75.87 25.96 18.19
C GLU A 427 76.80 26.01 19.41
N ARG A 428 76.99 24.89 20.11
CA ARG A 428 77.93 24.79 21.23
C ARG A 428 79.40 24.89 20.82
N ILE A 429 79.75 24.54 19.58
CA ILE A 429 81.12 24.65 19.02
C ILE A 429 81.46 26.10 18.57
N LYS A 430 80.52 27.05 18.66
CA LYS A 430 80.81 28.49 18.57
C LYS A 430 80.91 29.17 19.95
N PRO A 431 82.09 29.16 20.59
CA PRO A 431 82.49 30.24 21.49
C PRO A 431 83.75 30.95 20.96
N GLY A 432 83.60 32.24 20.67
CA GLY A 432 84.70 33.22 20.58
C GLY A 432 85.54 33.23 19.31
N ASN A 433 85.23 34.14 18.39
CA ASN A 433 86.29 34.85 17.66
C ASN A 433 86.37 36.25 18.32
N PRO A 434 87.58 36.75 18.65
CA PRO A 434 87.81 37.96 19.43
C PRO A 434 87.31 39.25 18.75
#